data_AF-A0A1E3VJG7-F1
#
_entry.id   AF-A0A1E3VJG7-F1
#
_cell.length_a   1.000
_cell.length_b   1.000
_cell.length_c   1.000
_cell.angle_alpha   90.00
_cell.angle_beta   90.00
_cell.angle_gamma   90.00
#
_symmetry.space_group_name_H-M   'P 1'
#
loop_
_entity.id
_entity.type
_entity.pdbx_description
1 polymer ?
#
loop_
_entity_poly.entity_id
_entity_poly.type
_entity_poly.pdbx_seq_one_letter_code
_entity_poly.pdbx_strand_id
1 'polypeptide(L)'
;MYWHRFALVFAVAISCLTLSAPVQAGCVLLSGTADGFDKPTAVGRAQAALAEEVRDYKAQKRLGAVTVSAMRASPNPYWRTSVSNNMLCFNVWCGIYKPDIVKRSSYTTCWSGVVSPYVCTSGAKLCW
;
A
#
# COMPACT_ATOMS: atom_id res chain seq x y z
N MET A 1 -82.58 11.22 -13.55
CA MET A 1 -81.95 10.03 -14.17
C MET A 1 -80.53 10.40 -14.57
N TYR A 2 -79.59 9.45 -14.48
CA TYR A 2 -78.11 9.52 -14.54
C TYR A 2 -77.40 9.98 -13.25
N TRP A 3 -77.05 9.09 -12.30
CA TRP A 3 -76.00 8.04 -12.22
C TRP A 3 -74.62 8.54 -11.73
N HIS A 4 -74.16 7.87 -10.66
CA HIS A 4 -72.87 7.92 -9.98
C HIS A 4 -71.65 8.02 -10.91
N ARG A 5 -70.50 8.52 -10.41
CA ARG A 5 -69.28 7.70 -10.13
C ARG A 5 -68.30 8.41 -9.16
N PHE A 6 -67.76 7.59 -8.28
CA PHE A 6 -66.70 7.82 -7.29
C PHE A 6 -65.29 7.93 -7.92
N ALA A 7 -64.31 8.24 -7.05
CA ALA A 7 -62.94 7.70 -7.03
C ALA A 7 -61.87 8.50 -7.85
N LEU A 8 -60.59 8.72 -7.48
CA LEU A 8 -59.65 8.16 -6.50
C LEU A 8 -58.41 9.08 -6.33
N VAL A 9 -57.90 9.17 -5.09
CA VAL A 9 -56.51 8.95 -4.62
C VAL A 9 -55.34 9.88 -4.98
N PHE A 10 -54.71 10.37 -3.90
CA PHE A 10 -53.38 10.94 -3.74
C PHE A 10 -52.25 10.02 -4.22
N ALA A 11 -51.23 10.58 -4.90
CA ALA A 11 -49.88 10.03 -4.87
C ALA A 11 -48.83 11.14 -5.02
N VAL A 12 -48.33 11.63 -3.89
CA VAL A 12 -47.15 12.51 -3.80
C VAL A 12 -45.93 11.61 -4.01
N ALA A 13 -45.30 11.69 -5.18
CA ALA A 13 -44.02 11.03 -5.44
C ALA A 13 -42.87 11.93 -4.94
N ILE A 14 -42.52 11.82 -3.66
CA ILE A 14 -41.23 12.33 -3.17
C ILE A 14 -40.18 11.29 -3.52
N SER A 15 -39.53 11.47 -4.67
CA SER A 15 -38.32 10.73 -5.02
C SER A 15 -37.20 11.17 -4.08
N CYS A 16 -37.00 10.40 -3.02
CA CYS A 16 -35.86 10.55 -2.13
C CYS A 16 -34.58 10.22 -2.93
N LEU A 17 -33.85 11.25 -3.35
CA LEU A 17 -32.51 11.12 -3.89
C LEU A 17 -31.65 10.50 -2.79
N THR A 18 -31.37 9.20 -2.90
CA THR A 18 -30.39 8.54 -2.04
C THR A 18 -29.05 9.21 -2.29
N LEU A 19 -28.66 10.08 -1.35
CA LEU A 19 -27.33 10.66 -1.28
C LEU A 19 -26.36 9.51 -1.01
N SER A 20 -25.82 8.91 -2.07
CA SER A 20 -24.71 7.98 -1.95
C SER A 20 -23.52 8.76 -1.41
N ALA A 21 -23.31 8.68 -0.09
CA ALA A 21 -22.08 9.17 0.52
C ALA A 21 -20.90 8.48 -0.19
N PRO A 22 -19.83 9.21 -0.56
CA PRO A 22 -18.64 8.57 -1.07
C PRO A 22 -18.16 7.57 -0.02
N VAL A 23 -17.97 6.31 -0.44
CA VAL A 23 -17.27 5.27 0.31
C VAL A 23 -16.02 5.89 0.92
N GLN A 24 -15.83 5.69 2.23
CA GLN A 24 -14.68 6.20 2.94
C GLN A 24 -13.43 5.53 2.39
N ALA A 25 -12.76 6.23 1.47
CA ALA A 25 -11.58 5.72 0.81
C ALA A 25 -10.42 5.71 1.80
N GLY A 26 -9.99 4.52 2.21
CA GLY A 26 -8.86 4.35 3.13
C GLY A 26 -7.58 4.21 2.33
N CYS A 27 -6.48 4.78 2.81
CA CYS A 27 -5.14 4.50 2.27
C CYS A 27 -4.22 4.04 3.40
N VAL A 28 -3.41 3.03 3.12
CA VAL A 28 -2.39 2.52 4.03
C VAL A 28 -1.07 2.33 3.29
N LEU A 29 0.04 2.59 3.97
CA LEU A 29 1.38 2.23 3.51
C LEU A 29 1.71 0.84 4.03
N LEU A 30 1.97 -0.09 3.11
CA LEU A 30 2.43 -1.44 3.42
C LEU A 30 3.89 -1.58 3.00
N SER A 31 4.59 -2.49 3.67
CA SER A 31 6.00 -2.74 3.40
C SER A 31 6.38 -4.20 3.61
N GLY A 32 7.30 -4.69 2.79
CA GLY A 32 7.96 -5.98 2.97
C GLY A 32 9.48 -5.80 2.98
N THR A 33 10.17 -6.46 3.90
CA THR A 33 11.63 -6.38 4.04
C THR A 33 12.23 -7.77 3.91
N ALA A 34 13.35 -7.87 3.20
CA ALA A 34 14.12 -9.11 3.11
C ALA A 34 15.60 -8.82 2.88
N ASP A 35 16.43 -9.76 3.31
CA ASP A 35 17.87 -9.74 3.09
C ASP A 35 18.34 -10.80 2.07
N GLY A 36 19.59 -10.66 1.65
CA GLY A 36 20.24 -11.59 0.73
C GLY A 36 21.75 -11.40 0.64
N PHE A 37 22.43 -12.45 0.18
CA PHE A 37 23.86 -12.41 -0.13
C PHE A 37 24.18 -11.61 -1.39
N ASP A 38 23.21 -11.44 -2.28
CA ASP A 38 23.29 -10.58 -3.46
C ASP A 38 22.08 -9.63 -3.55
N LYS A 39 22.27 -8.50 -4.22
CA LYS A 39 21.26 -7.44 -4.35
C LYS A 39 20.00 -7.92 -5.08
N PRO A 40 20.07 -8.58 -6.26
CA PRO A 40 18.88 -9.09 -6.94
C PRO A 40 18.00 -10.00 -6.07
N THR A 41 18.59 -10.93 -5.33
CA THR A 41 17.86 -11.82 -4.43
C THR A 41 17.16 -11.05 -3.31
N ALA A 42 17.86 -10.14 -2.64
CA ALA A 42 17.27 -9.32 -1.57
C ALA A 42 16.11 -8.45 -2.08
N VAL A 43 16.25 -7.86 -3.27
CA VAL A 43 15.19 -7.07 -3.93
C VAL A 43 13.98 -7.94 -4.26
N GLY A 44 14.21 -9.11 -4.89
CA GLY A 44 13.14 -10.02 -5.28
C GLY A 44 12.33 -10.49 -4.08
N ARG A 45 13.01 -10.88 -3.00
CA ARG A 45 12.38 -11.30 -1.74
C ARG A 45 11.62 -10.16 -1.06
N ALA A 46 12.17 -8.94 -1.03
CA ALA A 46 11.49 -7.79 -0.44
C ALA A 46 10.21 -7.43 -1.21
N GLN A 47 10.23 -7.54 -2.54
CA GLN A 47 9.05 -7.31 -3.39
C GLN A 47 8.01 -8.43 -3.23
N ALA A 48 8.44 -9.68 -3.08
CA ALA A 48 7.55 -10.80 -2.77
C ALA A 48 6.88 -10.62 -1.40
N ALA A 49 7.64 -10.24 -0.37
CA ALA A 49 7.11 -9.94 0.96
C ALA A 49 6.08 -8.79 0.94
N LEU A 50 6.32 -7.74 0.14
CA LEU A 50 5.34 -6.66 -0.03
C LEU A 50 4.05 -7.15 -0.72
N ALA A 51 4.18 -8.01 -1.74
CA ALA A 51 3.02 -8.57 -2.45
C ALA A 51 2.18 -9.48 -1.54
N GLU A 52 2.84 -10.26 -0.69
CA GLU A 52 2.22 -11.04 0.37
C GLU A 52 1.48 -10.17 1.38
N GLU A 53 2.13 -9.12 1.92
CA GLU A 53 1.51 -8.17 2.84
C GLU A 53 0.26 -7.51 2.24
N VAL A 54 0.32 -7.12 0.96
CA VAL A 54 -0.83 -6.57 0.22
C VAL A 54 -1.98 -7.60 0.15
N ARG A 55 -1.68 -8.85 -0.20
CA ARG A 55 -2.68 -9.92 -0.28
C ARG A 55 -3.33 -10.17 1.08
N ASP A 56 -2.52 -10.24 2.12
CA ASP A 56 -2.97 -10.56 3.48
C ASP A 56 -3.79 -9.40 4.05
N TYR A 57 -3.36 -8.15 3.83
CA TYR A 57 -4.14 -6.96 4.22
C TYR A 57 -5.51 -6.93 3.54
N LYS A 58 -5.58 -7.20 2.24
CA LYS A 58 -6.85 -7.28 1.51
C LYS A 58 -7.77 -8.35 2.09
N ALA A 59 -7.24 -9.54 2.38
CA ALA A 59 -8.01 -10.63 2.95
C ALA A 59 -8.52 -10.28 4.36
N GLN A 60 -7.66 -9.75 5.23
CA GLN A 60 -8.00 -9.34 6.60
C GLN A 60 -9.06 -8.25 6.63
N LYS A 61 -8.95 -7.25 5.74
CA LYS A 61 -9.90 -6.14 5.65
C LYS A 61 -11.09 -6.40 4.72
N ARG A 62 -11.16 -7.60 4.11
CA ARG A 62 -12.19 -8.00 3.14
C ARG A 62 -12.36 -6.97 2.00
N LEU A 63 -11.24 -6.41 1.53
CA LEU A 63 -11.24 -5.39 0.49
C LEU A 63 -11.40 -6.01 -0.89
N GLY A 64 -12.26 -5.41 -1.72
CA GLY A 64 -12.46 -5.78 -3.12
C GLY A 64 -11.36 -5.21 -4.03
N ALA A 65 -11.78 -4.33 -4.94
CA ALA A 65 -10.87 -3.61 -5.82
C ALA A 65 -10.06 -2.60 -4.99
N VAL A 66 -8.74 -2.59 -5.19
CA VAL A 66 -7.82 -1.65 -4.54
C VAL A 66 -6.84 -1.11 -5.55
N THR A 67 -6.35 0.11 -5.33
CA THR A 67 -5.26 0.69 -6.10
C THR A 67 -3.96 0.54 -5.32
N VAL A 68 -2.93 -0.02 -5.97
CA VAL A 68 -1.58 -0.15 -5.39
C VAL A 68 -0.63 0.74 -6.17
N SER A 69 0.06 1.63 -5.46
CA SER A 69 1.03 2.57 -6.05
C SER A 69 2.33 2.53 -5.26
N ALA A 70 3.48 2.63 -5.95
CA ALA A 70 4.76 2.68 -5.28
C ALA A 70 4.85 3.87 -4.33
N MET A 71 5.22 3.58 -3.08
CA MET A 71 5.47 4.59 -2.07
C MET A 71 6.59 4.08 -1.17
N ARG A 72 7.59 4.94 -0.91
CA ARG A 72 8.72 4.57 -0.06
C ARG A 72 8.20 4.24 1.35
N ALA A 73 8.62 3.09 1.88
CA ALA A 73 8.31 2.68 3.25
C ALA A 73 9.00 3.61 4.28
N SER A 74 8.42 3.69 5.47
CA SER A 74 8.99 4.45 6.60
C SER A 74 8.67 3.74 7.92
N PRO A 75 9.64 3.62 8.86
CA PRO A 75 11.05 3.99 8.73
C PRO A 75 11.82 3.03 7.83
N ASN A 76 12.88 3.55 7.20
CA ASN A 76 13.66 2.86 6.18
C ASN A 76 15.12 2.77 6.64
N PRO A 77 15.65 1.59 7.05
CA PRO A 77 15.00 0.29 7.30
C PRO A 77 14.31 0.20 8.68
N TYR A 78 13.47 -0.81 8.92
CA TYR A 78 12.67 -0.92 10.14
C TYR A 78 13.48 -0.93 11.45
N TRP A 79 14.73 -1.43 11.43
CA TRP A 79 15.60 -1.48 12.61
C TRP A 79 16.43 -0.21 12.83
N ARG A 80 16.31 0.80 11.96
CA ARG A 80 16.98 2.09 12.13
C ARG A 80 15.98 3.23 11.98
N THR A 81 16.04 4.18 12.91
CA THR A 81 15.26 5.43 12.82
C THR A 81 15.75 6.33 11.69
N SER A 82 17.02 6.20 11.27
CA SER A 82 17.57 6.86 10.10
C SER A 82 18.75 6.06 9.51
N VAL A 83 18.99 6.22 8.21
CA VAL A 83 20.25 5.81 7.58
C VAL A 83 20.90 7.02 6.97
N SER A 84 22.18 7.19 7.25
CA SER A 84 22.94 8.26 6.63
C SER A 84 23.03 8.02 5.13
N ASN A 85 22.97 9.09 4.33
CA ASN A 85 23.28 9.00 2.90
C ASN A 85 24.77 8.69 2.64
N ASN A 86 25.62 8.68 3.68
CA ASN A 86 27.01 8.30 3.58
C ASN A 86 27.13 6.76 3.47
N MET A 87 27.95 6.31 2.52
CA MET A 87 28.23 4.89 2.31
C MET A 87 29.04 4.28 3.47
N LEU A 88 29.73 5.14 4.22
CA LEU A 88 30.54 4.83 5.40
C LEU A 88 29.92 5.44 6.67
N CYS A 89 29.57 4.61 7.64
CA CYS A 89 29.18 5.01 8.99
C CYS A 89 30.18 4.36 9.92
N PHE A 90 30.82 5.13 10.79
CA PHE A 90 31.79 4.59 11.74
C PHE A 90 32.89 3.74 11.08
N ASN A 91 33.40 4.17 9.90
CA ASN A 91 34.39 3.44 9.10
C ASN A 91 33.96 2.04 8.63
N VAL A 92 32.65 1.74 8.63
CA VAL A 92 32.07 0.49 8.10
C VAL A 92 31.10 0.82 6.97
N TRP A 93 31.03 -0.06 5.96
CA TRP A 93 30.03 -0.01 4.89
C TRP A 93 28.62 -0.17 5.48
N CYS A 94 27.90 0.93 5.63
CA CYS A 94 26.56 1.00 6.23
C CYS A 94 25.52 1.66 5.29
N GLY A 95 25.95 1.98 4.06
CA GLY A 95 25.27 2.89 3.18
C GLY A 95 23.94 2.40 2.64
N ILE A 96 23.16 3.35 2.14
CA ILE A 96 22.03 3.07 1.26
C ILE A 96 22.59 2.71 -0.12
N TYR A 97 22.21 1.56 -0.66
CA TYR A 97 22.50 1.20 -2.04
C TYR A 97 21.58 1.97 -2.99
N LYS A 98 22.17 2.89 -3.74
CA LYS A 98 21.52 3.59 -4.85
C LYS A 98 21.81 2.89 -6.20
N PRO A 99 20.98 3.10 -7.23
CA PRO A 99 19.68 3.77 -7.19
C PRO A 99 18.63 2.93 -6.44
N ASP A 100 17.57 3.60 -5.99
CA ASP A 100 16.34 2.93 -5.56
C ASP A 100 15.68 2.24 -6.76
N ILE A 101 14.95 1.15 -6.51
CA ILE A 101 14.26 0.38 -7.57
C ILE A 101 12.77 0.67 -7.47
N VAL A 102 12.28 1.49 -8.40
CA VAL A 102 10.88 1.94 -8.42
C VAL A 102 10.15 1.24 -9.56
N LYS A 103 9.09 0.51 -9.23
CA LYS A 103 8.11 -0.08 -10.16
C LYS A 103 6.77 0.62 -9.96
N ARG A 104 5.75 0.28 -10.76
CA ARG A 104 4.40 0.85 -10.60
C ARG A 104 3.81 0.61 -9.21
N SER A 105 4.03 -0.59 -8.65
CA SER A 105 3.41 -1.06 -7.40
C SER A 105 4.39 -1.28 -6.25
N SER A 106 5.67 -0.92 -6.40
CA SER A 106 6.67 -1.11 -5.34
C SER A 106 7.78 -0.08 -5.42
N TYR A 107 8.14 0.51 -4.28
CA TYR A 107 9.33 1.32 -4.10
C TYR A 107 10.33 0.56 -3.24
N THR A 108 11.45 0.10 -3.81
CA THR A 108 12.46 -0.68 -3.09
C THR A 108 13.71 0.16 -2.81
N THR A 109 14.10 0.26 -1.54
CA THR A 109 15.39 0.80 -1.09
C THR A 109 16.20 -0.33 -0.45
N CYS A 110 17.51 -0.33 -0.64
CA CYS A 110 18.41 -1.33 -0.08
C CYS A 110 19.53 -0.69 0.73
N TRP A 111 20.05 -1.42 1.71
CA TRP A 111 21.11 -1.01 2.63
C TRP A 111 22.14 -2.12 2.80
N SER A 112 23.34 -1.71 3.20
CA SER A 112 24.33 -2.64 3.75
C SER A 112 23.83 -3.20 5.08
N GLY A 113 23.71 -4.52 5.18
CA GLY A 113 23.43 -5.19 6.44
C GLY A 113 24.71 -5.60 7.17
N VAL A 114 24.54 -6.05 8.42
CA VAL A 114 25.67 -6.52 9.26
C VAL A 114 25.94 -8.02 9.04
N VAL A 115 24.87 -8.81 8.93
CA VAL A 115 24.95 -10.26 8.71
C VAL A 115 24.87 -10.57 7.22
N SER A 116 23.80 -10.09 6.57
CA SER A 116 23.62 -10.18 5.13
C SER A 116 24.08 -8.88 4.47
N PRO A 117 24.85 -8.93 3.37
CA PRO A 117 25.40 -7.73 2.74
C PRO A 117 24.31 -6.82 2.16
N TYR A 118 23.15 -7.36 1.79
CA TYR A 118 22.03 -6.58 1.28
C TYR A 118 20.80 -6.81 2.13
N VAL A 119 20.19 -5.73 2.61
CA VAL A 119 18.84 -5.75 3.14
C VAL A 119 18.00 -4.74 2.40
N CYS A 120 16.84 -5.14 1.90
CA CYS A 120 15.98 -4.30 1.08
C CYS A 120 14.57 -4.24 1.66
N THR A 121 13.97 -3.06 1.63
CA THR A 121 12.57 -2.83 1.99
C THR A 121 11.83 -2.30 0.77
N SER A 122 10.74 -2.97 0.42
CA SER A 122 9.81 -2.53 -0.61
C SER A 122 8.56 -1.96 0.05
N GLY A 123 8.10 -0.80 -0.40
CA GLY A 123 6.87 -0.17 0.08
C GLY A 123 5.86 0.10 -1.03
N ALA A 124 4.58 0.11 -0.67
CA ALA A 124 3.48 0.55 -1.52
C ALA A 124 2.34 1.17 -0.74
N LYS A 125 1.71 2.17 -1.34
CA LYS A 125 0.44 2.73 -0.86
C LYS A 125 -0.69 1.93 -1.50
N LEU A 126 -1.52 1.35 -0.64
CA LEU A 126 -2.75 0.64 -1.00
C LEU A 126 -3.94 1.53 -0.60
N CYS A 127 -4.79 1.86 -1.57
CA CYS A 127 -6.02 2.63 -1.34
C CYS A 127 -7.25 1.86 -1.83
N TRP A 128 -8.35 1.94 -1.09
CA TRP A 128 -9.64 1.28 -1.37
C TRP A 128 -10.80 2.23 -1.12
#